data_AF-A0A7Y2Z107-F1
#
_entry.id   AF-A0A7Y2Z107-F1
#
_cell.length_a   1.000
_cell.length_b   1.000
_cell.length_c   1.000
_cell.angle_alpha   90.00
_cell.angle_beta   90.00
_cell.angle_gamma   90.00
#
_symmetry.space_group_name_H-M   'P 1'
#
loop_
_entity.id
_entity.type
_entity.pdbx_description
1 polymer ?
#
loop_
_entity_poly.entity_id
_entity_poly.type
_entity_poly.pdbx_seq_one_letter_code
_entity_poly.pdbx_strand_id
1 'polypeptide(L)' 'VTQMLQQSDALVVASLWPVSDRVTAEFMADFYRELARAGDIPAALRATKLRRGATSETRDRAWAAFQLFSR' A
#
# COMPACT_ATOMS: atom_id res chain seq x y z
N VAL A 1 -3.68 31.79 -6.84
CA VAL A 1 -3.50 30.62 -5.94
C VAL A 1 -4.01 29.32 -6.59
N THR A 2 -4.83 29.37 -7.64
CA THR A 2 -5.44 28.21 -8.33
C THR A 2 -4.54 27.48 -9.34
N GLN A 3 -3.22 27.73 -9.38
CA GLN A 3 -2.36 27.33 -10.51
C GLN A 3 -1.05 26.63 -10.10
N MET A 4 -1.01 25.92 -8.97
CA MET A 4 0.24 25.26 -8.49
C MET A 4 0.15 23.75 -8.23
N LEU A 5 -0.92 23.06 -8.65
CA LEU A 5 -1.04 21.60 -8.50
C LEU A 5 -1.47 20.91 -9.80
N GLN A 6 -1.04 21.42 -10.95
CA GLN A 6 -1.35 20.79 -12.24
C GLN A 6 -0.29 19.80 -12.72
N GLN A 7 0.72 19.49 -11.90
CA GLN A 7 1.75 18.51 -12.24
C GLN A 7 2.20 17.70 -11.02
N SER A 8 1.47 16.64 -10.70
CA SER A 8 2.04 15.56 -9.91
C SER A 8 1.37 14.27 -10.36
N ASP A 9 2.19 13.35 -10.88
CA ASP A 9 1.85 11.95 -11.11
C ASP A 9 1.61 11.30 -9.73
N ALA A 10 0.41 11.54 -9.18
CA ALA A 10 0.10 11.17 -7.82
C ALA A 10 -0.18 9.67 -7.75
N LEU A 11 0.75 8.93 -7.16
CA LEU A 11 0.57 7.52 -6.83
C LEU A 11 -0.12 7.40 -5.47
N VAL A 12 -1.26 6.70 -5.43
CA VAL A 12 -2.07 6.50 -4.23
C VAL A 12 -2.19 5.01 -3.95
N VAL A 13 -1.90 4.59 -2.71
CA VAL A 13 -2.18 3.22 -2.25
C VAL A 13 -3.48 3.22 -1.45
N ALA A 14 -4.46 2.43 -1.87
CA ALA A 14 -5.76 2.32 -1.21
C ALA A 14 -6.31 0.89 -1.25
N SER A 15 -7.26 0.59 -0.37
CA SER A 15 -7.93 -0.71 -0.30
C SER A 15 -9.15 -0.78 -1.24
N LEU A 16 -9.33 -1.92 -1.91
CA LEU A 16 -10.47 -2.20 -2.80
C LEU A 16 -11.78 -2.48 -2.04
N TRP A 17 -11.70 -2.96 -0.80
CA TRP A 17 -12.84 -3.21 0.08
C TRP A 17 -12.53 -2.74 1.50
N PRO A 18 -13.53 -2.58 2.38
CA PRO A 18 -13.29 -2.18 3.76
C PRO A 18 -12.34 -3.14 4.49
N VAL A 19 -11.30 -2.58 5.10
CA VAL A 19 -10.35 -3.27 5.96
C VAL A 19 -10.31 -2.52 7.29
N SER A 20 -10.30 -3.25 8.41
CA SER A 20 -10.27 -2.60 9.73
C SER A 20 -9.06 -1.68 9.88
N ASP A 21 -9.22 -0.55 10.55
CA ASP A 21 -8.17 0.47 10.75
C ASP A 21 -6.87 -0.12 11.29
N ARG A 22 -6.96 -1.07 12.24
CA ARG A 22 -5.79 -1.75 12.79
C ARG A 22 -4.97 -2.46 11.72
N VAL A 23 -5.62 -3.26 10.88
CA VAL A 23 -4.96 -4.00 9.78
C VAL A 23 -4.42 -3.02 8.73
N THR A 24 -5.13 -1.94 8.44
CA THR A 24 -4.65 -0.87 7.56
C THR A 24 -3.39 -0.21 8.10
N ALA A 25 -3.37 0.17 9.38
CA ALA A 25 -2.21 0.79 10.01
C ALA A 25 -1.00 -0.16 10.04
N GLU A 26 -1.22 -1.42 10.38
CA GLU A 26 -0.19 -2.45 10.36
C GLU A 26 0.39 -2.67 8.94
N PHE A 27 -0.47 -2.73 7.92
CA PHE A 27 -0.06 -2.88 6.53
C PHE A 27 0.74 -1.67 6.06
N MET A 28 0.25 -0.45 6.34
CA MET A 28 0.93 0.79 5.94
C MET A 28 2.27 0.96 6.65
N ALA A 29 2.38 0.57 7.92
CA ALA A 29 3.65 0.58 8.64
C ALA A 29 4.69 -0.35 7.98
N ASP A 30 4.28 -1.55 7.56
CA ASP A 30 5.17 -2.44 6.79
C ASP A 30 5.54 -1.87 5.43
N PHE A 31 4.56 -1.32 4.72
CA PHE A 31 4.76 -0.70 3.42
C PHE A 31 5.77 0.45 3.49
N TYR A 32 5.63 1.36 4.44
CA TYR A 32 6.57 2.47 4.59
C TYR A 32 7.98 2.00 5.00
N ARG A 33 8.09 0.93 5.79
CA ARG A 33 9.39 0.31 6.10
C ARG A 33 10.07 -0.24 4.85
N GLU A 34 9.31 -0.89 3.96
CA GLU A 34 9.86 -1.36 2.68
C GLU A 34 10.17 -0.22 1.73
N LEU A 35 9.33 0.82 1.69
CA LEU A 35 9.58 2.00 0.87
C LEU A 35 10.86 2.71 1.27
N ALA A 36 11.12 2.85 2.58
CA ALA A 36 12.36 3.43 3.08
C ALA A 36 13.60 2.61 2.69
N ARG A 37 13.47 1.31 2.42
CA ARG A 37 14.56 0.43 2.00
C ARG A 37 14.74 0.39 0.48
N ALA A 38 13.64 0.26 -0.26
CA ALA A 38 13.64 0.03 -1.70
C ALA A 38 13.68 1.32 -2.53
N GLY A 39 13.15 2.43 -2.00
CA GLY A 39 13.01 3.69 -2.73
C GLY A 39 11.99 3.66 -3.88
N ASP A 40 11.26 2.55 -4.06
CA ASP A 40 10.29 2.35 -5.15
C ASP A 40 8.93 1.86 -4.61
N ILE A 41 7.86 2.56 -5.01
CA ILE A 41 6.50 2.34 -4.49
C ILE A 41 5.93 0.97 -4.94
N PRO A 42 5.93 0.60 -6.23
CA PRO A 42 5.52 -0.73 -6.67
C PRO A 42 6.30 -1.87 -6.00
N ALA A 43 7.62 -1.75 -5.88
CA ALA A 43 8.45 -2.76 -5.24
C ALA A 43 8.12 -2.91 -3.75
N ALA A 44 7.96 -1.80 -3.03
CA ALA A 44 7.59 -1.81 -1.61
C ALA A 44 6.20 -2.43 -1.37
N LEU A 45 5.22 -2.10 -2.22
CA LEU A 45 3.88 -2.69 -2.15
C LEU A 45 3.92 -4.19 -2.40
N ARG A 46 4.66 -4.64 -3.42
CA ARG A 46 4.83 -6.07 -3.72
C ARG A 46 5.50 -6.82 -2.58
N ALA A 47 6.60 -6.29 -2.03
CA ALA A 47 7.32 -6.90 -0.93
C ALA A 47 6.44 -7.05 0.32
N THR A 48 5.66 -6.02 0.63
CA THR A 48 4.71 -6.03 1.76
C THR A 48 3.61 -7.08 1.57
N LYS A 49 3.00 -7.15 0.38
CA LYS A 49 1.97 -8.14 0.05
C LYS A 49 2.51 -9.57 0.12
N LEU A 50 3.71 -9.83 -0.38
CA LEU A 50 4.33 -11.16 -0.32
C LEU A 50 4.61 -11.60 1.12
N ARG A 51 5.16 -10.71 1.96
CA ARG A 51 5.45 -11.03 3.37
C ARG A 51 4.18 -11.32 4.17
N ARG A 52 3.17 -10.46 4.04
CA ARG A 52 1.88 -10.66 4.72
C ARG A 52 1.18 -11.91 4.19
N GLY A 53 1.15 -12.12 2.87
CA GLY A 53 0.59 -13.33 2.27
C GLY A 53 1.28 -14.63 2.70
N ALA A 54 2.58 -14.61 2.97
CA ALA A 54 3.33 -15.78 3.48
C ALA A 54 3.09 -16.07 4.98
N THR A 55 2.61 -15.08 5.74
CA THR A 55 2.39 -15.18 7.20
C THR A 55 0.92 -15.22 7.59
N SER A 56 0.02 -14.86 6.69
CA SER A 56 -1.44 -14.89 6.90
C SER A 56 -1.99 -16.32 6.85
N GLU A 57 -2.96 -16.60 7.71
CA GLU A 57 -3.81 -17.78 7.58
C GLU A 57 -4.56 -17.77 6.24
N THR A 58 -4.94 -18.93 5.70
CA THR A 58 -5.55 -19.06 4.37
C THR A 58 -6.81 -18.20 4.15
N ARG A 59 -7.51 -17.84 5.23
CA ARG A 59 -8.72 -17.00 5.22
C ARG A 59 -8.43 -15.50 5.36
N ASP A 60 -7.27 -15.10 5.87
CA ASP A 60 -6.90 -13.70 6.00
C ASP A 60 -6.24 -13.19 4.71
N ARG A 61 -7.03 -12.46 3.92
CA ARG A 61 -6.60 -11.87 2.65
C ARG A 61 -6.66 -10.35 2.68
N ALA A 62 -6.63 -9.72 3.85
CA ALA A 62 -6.70 -8.27 3.96
C ALA A 62 -5.56 -7.57 3.20
N TRP A 63 -4.37 -8.20 3.14
CA TRP A 63 -3.23 -7.71 2.34
C TRP A 63 -3.54 -7.61 0.84
N ALA A 64 -4.48 -8.38 0.32
CA ALA A 64 -4.86 -8.38 -1.10
C ALA A 64 -5.73 -7.18 -1.47
N ALA A 65 -6.32 -6.52 -0.47
CA ALA A 65 -7.16 -5.34 -0.66
C ALA A 65 -6.37 -4.15 -1.22
N PHE A 66 -5.09 -4.02 -0.88
CA PHE A 66 -4.29 -2.84 -1.19
C PHE A 66 -3.76 -2.85 -2.64
N GLN A 67 -4.04 -1.76 -3.34
CA GLN A 67 -3.67 -1.51 -4.74
C GLN A 67 -3.08 -0.12 -4.91
N LEU A 68 -2.26 0.01 -5.96
CA LEU A 68 -1.68 1.27 -6.40
C LEU A 68 -2.55 1.88 -7.50
N PHE A 69 -2.88 3.15 -7.36
CA PHE A 69 -3.63 3.95 -8.32
C PHE A 69 -2.73 5.08 -8.83
N SER A 70 -2.71 5.29 -10.14
CA SER A 70 -2.08 6.43 -10.83
C SER A 70 -3.16 7.20 -11.58
N ARG A 71 -2.89 8.47 -11.94
CA ARG A 71 -3.86 9.34 -12.63
C ARG A 71 -3.41 9.67 -14.05
#